data_AF-A0A7S3PX64-F1
#
_entry.id   AF-A0A7S3PX64-F1
#
_cell.length_a   1.000
_cell.length_b   1.000
_cell.length_c   1.000
_cell.angle_alpha   90.00
_cell.angle_beta   90.00
_cell.angle_gamma   90.00
#
_symmetry.space_group_name_H-M   'P 1'
#
loop_
_entity.id
_entity.type
_entity.pdbx_description
1 polymer ?
#
loop_
_entity_poly.entity_id
_entity_poly.type
_entity_poly.pdbx_seq_one_letter_code
_entity_poly.pdbx_strand_id
1 'polypeptide(L)'
;MRPSDDEKVVPFEWLTNFTSLQALLDPEWLFDGHDNEDQDKTFRVLHVGCGSSTLGEILMLSFPRYNYVVNADNDIELLTGMKKRWHSLVQKYATLKGGDIGTLEYVHMDFIKNTAESFHPQLDSSLENKTNGSFELILDKSTLDCLLCSSDGASGLICEVYKQLKPGGVYFLITFNHEDFIAPLLEDCPGTRWEVTKTHAERNVDAPNVVKRNEALLLGSADVRNFGKDESNYSVARMNPKKDQEPKEEDRGIDSSSVAMQSAWTSGTFSPNQNYGRYLNVFICRRNSNCYNFTLNKEAVTNHIHKKNDEYFKQSNPMLTHVRKEELKRLFLKILEYESIADKGSIRSEDEVLSSIVVPLEECYEIMFTDAEKEVLDYCHFLEDWEAFSPADTSNESISGMTFKTAIAFLEMMQ
;
A
#
# COMPACT_ATOMS: atom_id res chain seq x y z
N MET A 1 36.30 -8.51 -3.37
CA MET A 1 36.07 -7.73 -4.61
C MET A 1 34.95 -6.77 -4.30
N ARG A 2 35.20 -5.45 -4.28
CA ARG A 2 34.09 -4.48 -4.24
C ARG A 2 33.37 -4.59 -5.60
N PRO A 3 32.03 -4.57 -5.64
CA PRO A 3 31.31 -4.38 -6.90
C PRO A 3 31.90 -3.16 -7.59
N SER A 4 32.15 -3.24 -8.90
CA SER A 4 32.55 -2.06 -9.68
C SER A 4 31.53 -0.94 -9.46
N ASP A 5 31.98 0.32 -9.34
CA ASP A 5 31.17 1.53 -9.13
C ASP A 5 30.10 1.82 -10.23
N ASP A 6 29.83 0.86 -11.12
CA ASP A 6 28.95 0.92 -12.29
C ASP A 6 27.71 0.01 -12.14
N GLU A 7 27.29 -0.33 -10.92
CA GLU A 7 26.00 -1.02 -10.74
C GLU A 7 24.86 -0.05 -11.10
N LYS A 8 24.43 -0.14 -12.36
CA LYS A 8 23.37 0.65 -12.94
C LYS A 8 22.07 0.29 -12.24
N VAL A 9 21.42 1.26 -11.58
CA VAL A 9 20.07 1.09 -11.02
C VAL A 9 19.16 0.53 -12.10
N VAL A 10 18.62 -0.66 -11.84
CA VAL A 10 17.69 -1.36 -12.73
C VAL A 10 16.29 -0.81 -12.46
N PRO A 11 15.60 -0.25 -13.46
CA PRO A 11 14.23 0.19 -13.32
C PRO A 11 13.31 -0.96 -12.90
N PHE A 12 12.39 -0.67 -11.99
CA PHE A 12 11.35 -1.60 -11.59
C PHE A 12 10.03 -0.86 -11.36
N GLU A 13 8.93 -1.42 -11.88
CA GLU A 13 7.59 -0.87 -11.73
C GLU A 13 6.74 -1.74 -10.82
N TRP A 14 6.53 -1.28 -9.58
CA TRP A 14 5.52 -1.84 -8.70
C TRP A 14 4.11 -1.61 -9.26
N LEU A 15 3.26 -2.61 -9.10
CA LEU A 15 1.85 -2.69 -9.52
C LEU A 15 1.61 -2.66 -11.04
N THR A 16 1.99 -1.56 -11.70
CA THR A 16 1.81 -1.35 -13.13
C THR A 16 2.81 -0.36 -13.70
N ASN A 17 3.02 -0.42 -15.01
CA ASN A 17 3.80 0.57 -15.76
C ASN A 17 2.98 1.81 -16.17
N PHE A 18 3.69 2.79 -16.73
CA PHE A 18 3.12 4.06 -17.19
C PHE A 18 2.02 3.91 -18.25
N THR A 19 2.09 2.90 -19.11
CA THR A 19 1.13 2.75 -20.23
C THR A 19 -0.30 2.64 -19.70
N SER A 20 -0.48 1.90 -18.62
CA SER A 20 -1.78 1.75 -17.96
C SER A 20 -2.29 3.02 -17.29
N LEU A 21 -1.39 3.93 -16.91
CA LEU A 21 -1.71 5.17 -16.20
C LEU A 21 -1.83 6.36 -17.14
N GLN A 22 -1.32 6.25 -18.37
CA GLN A 22 -1.16 7.37 -19.30
C GLN A 22 -2.44 8.17 -19.49
N ALA A 23 -3.57 7.52 -19.75
CA ALA A 23 -4.84 8.20 -19.96
C ALA A 23 -5.36 8.92 -18.70
N LEU A 24 -5.05 8.40 -17.51
CA LEU A 24 -5.47 8.98 -16.23
C LEU A 24 -4.54 10.11 -15.77
N LEU A 25 -3.31 10.14 -16.28
CA LEU A 25 -2.32 11.16 -15.98
C LEU A 25 -2.28 12.27 -17.04
N ASP A 26 -3.11 12.20 -18.08
CA ASP A 26 -3.26 13.26 -19.06
C ASP A 26 -3.70 14.56 -18.34
N PRO A 27 -2.91 15.65 -18.40
CA PRO A 27 -3.24 16.89 -17.71
C PRO A 27 -4.59 17.48 -18.11
N GLU A 28 -5.01 17.31 -19.36
CA GLU A 28 -6.31 17.80 -19.83
C GLU A 28 -7.44 17.09 -19.09
N TRP A 29 -7.35 15.77 -18.95
CA TRP A 29 -8.36 14.98 -18.23
C TRP A 29 -8.28 15.16 -16.72
N LEU A 30 -7.07 15.19 -16.15
CA LEU A 30 -6.86 15.16 -14.71
C LEU A 30 -7.29 16.46 -14.03
N PHE A 31 -7.01 17.60 -14.68
CA PHE A 31 -7.28 18.95 -14.21
C PHE A 31 -8.47 19.62 -14.89
N ASP A 32 -9.22 18.89 -15.73
CA ASP A 32 -10.39 19.39 -16.45
C ASP A 32 -11.41 20.01 -15.48
N GLY A 33 -11.82 21.25 -15.74
CA GLY A 33 -12.72 22.05 -14.88
C GLY A 33 -12.10 23.30 -14.27
N HIS A 34 -10.77 23.49 -14.37
CA HIS A 34 -10.16 24.81 -14.21
C HIS A 34 -10.14 25.52 -15.57
N ASP A 35 -10.61 26.77 -15.61
CA ASP A 35 -10.82 27.57 -16.81
C ASP A 35 -9.76 27.30 -17.89
N ASN A 36 -10.23 26.90 -19.08
CA ASN A 36 -9.48 26.62 -20.31
C ASN A 36 -8.64 27.81 -20.85
N GLU A 37 -8.39 28.82 -20.01
CA GLU A 37 -7.78 30.08 -20.39
C GLU A 37 -6.25 30.01 -20.48
N ASP A 38 -5.60 28.97 -19.95
CA ASP A 38 -4.14 28.86 -19.97
C ASP A 38 -3.64 27.47 -20.42
N GLN A 39 -3.59 27.27 -21.74
CA GLN A 39 -2.98 26.09 -22.35
C GLN A 39 -1.45 26.02 -22.11
N ASP A 40 -0.83 27.13 -21.73
CA ASP A 40 0.60 27.21 -21.42
C ASP A 40 0.89 26.90 -19.94
N LYS A 41 -0.16 26.67 -19.12
CA LYS A 41 -0.01 26.32 -17.71
C LYS A 41 0.74 25.00 -17.57
N THR A 42 1.85 25.06 -16.84
CA THR A 42 2.65 23.91 -16.46
C THR A 42 2.36 23.48 -15.02
N PHE A 43 2.69 22.23 -14.70
CA PHE A 43 2.38 21.58 -13.45
C PHE A 43 3.65 21.03 -12.81
N ARG A 44 3.79 21.27 -11.51
CA ARG A 44 4.82 20.69 -10.65
C ARG A 44 4.29 19.41 -10.03
N VAL A 45 5.06 18.34 -10.15
CA VAL A 45 4.71 17.00 -9.68
C VAL A 45 5.67 16.55 -8.59
N LEU A 46 5.16 15.96 -7.52
CA LEU A 46 5.93 15.23 -6.53
C LEU A 46 5.56 13.75 -6.60
N HIS A 47 6.53 12.87 -6.82
CA HIS A 47 6.34 11.43 -6.85
C HIS A 47 6.95 10.83 -5.59
N VAL A 48 6.09 10.43 -4.65
CA VAL A 48 6.48 9.95 -3.30
C VAL A 48 6.72 8.45 -3.28
N GLY A 49 7.80 8.02 -2.64
CA GLY A 49 8.27 6.64 -2.65
C GLY A 49 8.55 6.15 -4.06
N CYS A 50 9.33 6.92 -4.81
CA CYS A 50 9.52 6.67 -6.24
C CYS A 50 10.22 5.33 -6.52
N GLY A 51 10.94 4.75 -5.55
CA GLY A 51 11.75 3.55 -5.74
C GLY A 51 12.66 3.70 -6.95
N SER A 52 12.88 2.62 -7.71
CA SER A 52 13.60 2.68 -9.00
C SER A 52 12.69 2.96 -10.21
N SER A 53 11.45 3.40 -9.99
CA SER A 53 10.46 3.60 -11.05
C SER A 53 10.92 4.60 -12.11
N THR A 54 10.46 4.38 -13.34
CA THR A 54 10.59 5.30 -14.48
C THR A 54 9.40 6.23 -14.63
N LEU A 55 8.38 6.13 -13.77
CA LEU A 55 7.14 6.90 -13.87
C LEU A 55 7.40 8.40 -14.02
N GLY A 56 8.18 9.02 -13.11
CA GLY A 56 8.47 10.46 -13.18
C GLY A 56 9.22 10.88 -14.45
N GLU A 57 10.09 10.02 -14.99
CA GLU A 57 10.86 10.28 -16.21
C GLU A 57 9.97 10.21 -17.45
N ILE A 58 9.17 9.15 -17.56
CA ILE A 58 8.26 8.93 -18.70
C ILE A 58 7.14 9.97 -18.66
N LEU A 59 6.68 10.39 -17.49
CA LEU A 59 5.68 11.44 -17.31
C LEU A 59 6.11 12.75 -18.00
N MET A 60 7.32 13.23 -17.70
CA MET A 60 7.87 14.46 -18.31
C MET A 60 8.03 14.34 -19.82
N LEU A 61 8.51 13.19 -20.30
CA LEU A 61 8.71 12.98 -21.73
C LEU A 61 7.38 12.82 -22.50
N SER A 62 6.34 12.32 -21.83
CA SER A 62 5.04 12.07 -22.46
C SER A 62 4.15 13.29 -22.47
N PHE A 63 4.27 14.17 -21.45
CA PHE A 63 3.41 15.32 -21.28
C PHE A 63 4.25 16.58 -20.98
N PRO A 64 4.43 17.47 -21.97
CA PRO A 64 5.23 18.69 -21.81
C PRO A 64 4.73 19.64 -20.71
N ARG A 65 3.45 19.54 -20.31
CA ARG A 65 2.88 20.35 -19.23
C ARG A 65 3.42 19.95 -17.85
N TYR A 66 3.93 18.73 -17.66
CA TYR A 66 4.67 18.35 -16.44
C TYR A 66 6.14 18.73 -16.60
N ASN A 67 6.44 20.02 -16.47
CA ASN A 67 7.79 20.54 -16.72
C ASN A 67 8.70 20.53 -15.48
N TYR A 68 8.16 20.18 -14.31
CA TYR A 68 8.93 20.11 -13.07
C TYR A 68 8.46 18.91 -12.26
N VAL A 69 9.31 17.91 -12.11
CA VAL A 69 9.00 16.68 -11.36
C VAL A 69 10.05 16.46 -10.28
N VAL A 70 9.61 16.11 -9.08
CA VAL A 70 10.46 15.75 -7.95
C VAL A 70 10.16 14.30 -7.59
N ASN A 71 11.16 13.43 -7.74
CA ASN A 71 11.10 12.06 -7.23
C ASN A 71 11.63 12.05 -5.79
N ALA A 72 10.85 11.52 -4.86
CA ALA A 72 11.18 11.48 -3.45
C ALA A 72 11.17 10.04 -2.91
N ASP A 73 12.19 9.69 -2.13
CA ASP A 73 12.33 8.38 -1.49
C ASP A 73 13.20 8.48 -0.22
N ASN A 74 13.21 7.46 0.63
CA ASN A 74 14.08 7.41 1.81
C ASN A 74 15.42 6.72 1.50
N ASP A 75 15.55 6.05 0.35
CA ASP A 75 16.81 5.40 -0.06
C ASP A 75 17.73 6.38 -0.83
N ILE A 76 18.71 6.91 -0.10
CA ILE A 76 19.70 7.88 -0.64
C ILE A 76 20.57 7.26 -1.75
N GLU A 77 20.98 5.99 -1.59
CA GLU A 77 21.87 5.32 -2.54
C GLU A 77 21.13 5.10 -3.87
N LEU A 78 19.88 4.64 -3.78
CA LEU A 78 18.98 4.47 -4.92
C LEU A 78 18.74 5.81 -5.64
N LEU A 79 18.35 6.87 -4.92
CA LEU A 79 18.11 8.19 -5.49
C LEU A 79 19.36 8.75 -6.19
N THR A 80 20.55 8.53 -5.62
CA THR A 80 21.82 8.93 -6.23
C THR A 80 22.05 8.21 -7.56
N GLY A 81 21.78 6.90 -7.60
CA GLY A 81 21.86 6.11 -8.83
C GLY A 81 20.83 6.52 -9.88
N MET A 82 19.59 6.79 -9.48
CA MET A 82 18.55 7.31 -10.39
C MET A 82 18.90 8.69 -10.95
N LYS A 83 19.45 9.59 -10.12
CA LYS A 83 19.92 10.90 -10.57
C LYS A 83 20.98 10.74 -11.66
N LYS A 84 21.99 9.89 -11.47
CA LYS A 84 22.99 9.58 -12.51
C LYS A 84 22.35 9.01 -13.78
N ARG A 85 21.36 8.12 -13.63
CA ARG A 85 20.60 7.53 -14.75
C ARG A 85 19.87 8.59 -15.56
N TRP A 86 19.13 9.50 -14.90
CA TRP A 86 18.45 10.61 -15.57
C TRP A 86 19.42 11.53 -16.32
N HIS A 87 20.51 11.97 -15.67
CA HIS A 87 21.52 12.82 -16.34
C HIS A 87 22.06 12.17 -17.62
N SER A 88 22.32 10.86 -17.57
CA SER A 88 22.76 10.08 -18.73
C SER A 88 21.70 10.02 -19.84
N LEU A 89 20.42 9.94 -19.48
CA LEU A 89 19.30 9.95 -20.43
C LEU A 89 19.11 11.32 -21.08
N VAL A 90 19.14 12.40 -20.29
CA VAL A 90 19.00 13.79 -20.79
C VAL A 90 20.11 14.12 -21.78
N GLN A 91 21.36 13.74 -21.51
CA GLN A 91 22.47 13.95 -22.45
C GLN A 91 22.22 13.26 -23.80
N LYS A 92 21.72 12.03 -23.79
CA LYS A 92 21.35 11.30 -25.01
C LYS A 92 20.18 11.97 -25.72
N TYR A 93 19.14 12.38 -24.98
CA TYR A 93 17.96 13.02 -25.54
C TYR A 93 18.28 14.38 -26.18
N ALA A 94 19.07 15.21 -25.51
CA ALA A 94 19.52 16.51 -26.01
C ALA A 94 20.30 16.39 -27.33
N THR A 95 21.07 15.30 -27.48
CA THR A 95 21.80 15.01 -28.73
C THR A 95 20.86 14.64 -29.89
N LEU A 96 19.70 14.03 -29.60
CA LEU A 96 18.81 13.47 -30.61
C LEU A 96 17.71 14.42 -31.09
N LYS A 97 17.04 15.13 -30.17
CA LYS A 97 15.83 15.89 -30.52
C LYS A 97 15.99 17.40 -30.44
N GLY A 98 16.87 17.90 -29.56
CA GLY A 98 16.92 19.32 -29.22
C GLY A 98 15.63 19.80 -28.54
N GLY A 99 15.74 20.52 -27.43
CA GLY A 99 14.58 21.05 -26.71
C GLY A 99 14.76 20.98 -25.20
N ASP A 100 14.01 21.83 -24.51
CA ASP A 100 13.90 21.81 -23.06
C ASP A 100 12.87 20.73 -22.67
N ILE A 101 13.30 19.78 -21.85
CA ILE A 101 12.46 18.69 -21.34
C ILE A 101 11.89 19.02 -19.96
N GLY A 102 12.23 20.18 -19.40
CA GLY A 102 11.94 20.55 -18.02
C GLY A 102 12.96 20.00 -17.03
N THR A 103 12.61 20.06 -15.75
CA THR A 103 13.49 19.72 -14.63
C THR A 103 12.97 18.50 -13.87
N LEU A 104 13.82 17.46 -13.74
CA LEU A 104 13.59 16.33 -12.84
C LEU A 104 14.60 16.40 -11.70
N GLU A 105 14.11 16.48 -10.47
CA GLU A 105 14.91 16.47 -9.24
C GLU A 105 14.66 15.21 -8.42
N TYR A 106 15.60 14.93 -7.52
CA TYR A 106 15.55 13.80 -6.60
C TYR A 106 15.79 14.32 -5.20
N VAL A 107 14.90 14.01 -4.26
CA VAL A 107 14.93 14.54 -2.89
C VAL A 107 14.82 13.38 -1.90
N HIS A 108 15.60 13.44 -0.83
CA HIS A 108 15.46 12.46 0.25
C HIS A 108 14.28 12.85 1.15
N MET A 109 13.33 11.94 1.34
CA MET A 109 12.14 12.16 2.16
C MET A 109 11.80 10.89 2.94
N ASP A 110 11.86 11.00 4.27
CA ASP A 110 11.44 9.94 5.20
C ASP A 110 10.10 10.34 5.83
N PHE A 111 9.05 9.59 5.55
CA PHE A 111 7.70 9.86 6.05
C PHE A 111 7.47 9.35 7.47
N ILE A 112 8.32 8.46 7.98
CA ILE A 112 8.23 7.93 9.34
C ILE A 112 8.85 8.95 10.31
N LYS A 113 10.01 9.50 9.94
CA LYS A 113 10.69 10.52 10.72
C LYS A 113 10.12 11.90 10.41
N ASN A 114 10.19 12.83 11.37
CA ASN A 114 9.74 14.20 11.13
C ASN A 114 10.63 14.83 10.04
N THR A 115 10.05 15.12 8.87
CA THR A 115 10.73 15.53 7.62
C THR A 115 11.53 16.83 7.73
N ALA A 116 11.32 17.62 8.78
CA ALA A 116 11.94 18.93 8.97
C ALA A 116 13.48 18.88 9.07
N GLU A 117 14.09 17.73 9.37
CA GLU A 117 15.53 17.64 9.66
C GLU A 117 16.34 16.88 8.59
N SER A 118 15.71 16.26 7.60
CA SER A 118 16.45 15.51 6.58
C SER A 118 16.79 16.42 5.41
N PHE A 119 18.01 16.99 5.44
CA PHE A 119 18.64 17.65 4.30
C PHE A 119 19.78 16.78 3.80
N HIS A 120 19.71 16.31 2.55
CA HIS A 120 20.81 15.61 1.91
C HIS A 120 21.51 16.52 0.88
N PRO A 121 22.73 17.02 1.14
CA PRO A 121 23.38 18.05 0.32
C PRO A 121 23.55 17.71 -1.17
N GLN A 122 23.55 16.43 -1.54
CA GLN A 122 23.72 15.99 -2.93
C GLN A 122 22.40 15.81 -3.69
N LEU A 123 21.28 15.65 -2.96
CA LEU A 123 19.96 15.41 -3.53
C LEU A 123 19.13 16.69 -3.46
N ASP A 124 19.15 17.37 -2.32
CA ASP A 124 18.32 18.52 -2.03
C ASP A 124 18.95 19.81 -2.55
N SER A 125 18.82 20.05 -3.86
CA SER A 125 19.42 21.20 -4.54
C SER A 125 18.71 22.54 -4.29
N SER A 126 17.48 22.55 -3.79
CA SER A 126 16.71 23.79 -3.59
C SER A 126 15.84 23.76 -2.32
N LEU A 127 15.77 24.91 -1.63
CA LEU A 127 14.85 25.16 -0.51
C LEU A 127 13.39 25.30 -0.97
N GLU A 128 13.15 25.59 -2.26
CA GLU A 128 11.81 25.86 -2.80
C GLU A 128 10.91 24.63 -2.76
N ASN A 129 11.48 23.43 -2.87
CA ASN A 129 10.76 22.14 -2.77
C ASN A 129 10.27 21.82 -1.35
N LYS A 130 10.69 22.59 -0.35
CA LYS A 130 10.24 22.44 1.04
C LYS A 130 9.13 23.43 1.42
N THR A 131 8.68 24.28 0.48
CA THR A 131 7.60 25.24 0.74
C THR A 131 6.22 24.58 0.65
N ASN A 132 5.35 24.84 1.63
CA ASN A 132 3.99 24.29 1.64
C ASN A 132 3.22 24.71 0.38
N GLY A 133 2.39 23.82 -0.15
CA GLY A 133 1.60 24.09 -1.35
C GLY A 133 2.47 24.32 -2.58
N SER A 134 3.47 23.46 -2.80
CA SER A 134 4.40 23.56 -3.93
C SER A 134 3.92 22.85 -5.20
N PHE A 135 3.06 21.85 -5.08
CA PHE A 135 2.78 20.90 -6.16
C PHE A 135 1.31 20.88 -6.56
N GLU A 136 1.05 20.85 -7.87
CA GLU A 136 -0.29 20.64 -8.44
C GLU A 136 -0.67 19.15 -8.47
N LEU A 137 0.32 18.26 -8.57
CA LEU A 137 0.12 16.81 -8.57
C LEU A 137 1.07 16.14 -7.58
N ILE A 138 0.54 15.23 -6.78
CA ILE A 138 1.34 14.29 -5.99
C ILE A 138 0.99 12.88 -6.43
N LEU A 139 1.98 12.13 -6.91
CA LEU A 139 1.86 10.74 -7.34
C LEU A 139 2.33 9.80 -6.23
N ASP A 140 1.53 8.81 -5.91
CA ASP A 140 1.86 7.74 -4.98
C ASP A 140 1.51 6.40 -5.61
N LYS A 141 2.51 5.53 -5.76
CA LYS A 141 2.34 4.21 -6.33
C LYS A 141 2.79 3.16 -5.33
N SER A 142 1.83 2.68 -4.53
CA SER A 142 2.02 1.71 -3.44
C SER A 142 2.88 2.20 -2.26
N THR A 143 3.23 3.48 -2.18
CA THR A 143 3.98 4.02 -1.04
C THR A 143 3.10 4.04 0.20
N LEU A 144 1.84 4.48 0.07
CA LEU A 144 0.87 4.36 1.14
C LEU A 144 0.70 2.89 1.56
N ASP A 145 0.61 1.96 0.60
CA ASP A 145 0.44 0.53 0.92
C ASP A 145 1.58 -0.01 1.78
N CYS A 146 2.83 0.33 1.44
CA CYS A 146 4.00 -0.04 2.24
C CYS A 146 3.94 0.56 3.65
N LEU A 147 3.46 1.79 3.79
CA LEU A 147 3.45 2.52 5.05
C LEU A 147 2.23 2.20 5.94
N LEU A 148 1.17 1.62 5.40
CA LEU A 148 0.04 1.11 6.19
C LEU A 148 0.44 -0.06 7.10
N CYS A 149 1.52 -0.76 6.77
CA CYS A 149 2.13 -1.79 7.62
C CYS A 149 3.02 -1.20 8.74
N SER A 150 3.20 0.13 8.80
CA SER A 150 4.02 0.80 9.82
C SER A 150 3.12 1.61 10.75
N SER A 151 3.52 1.75 12.02
CA SER A 151 2.69 2.41 13.03
C SER A 151 2.31 3.85 12.68
N ASP A 152 3.28 4.67 12.25
CA ASP A 152 3.08 6.12 12.01
C ASP A 152 3.47 6.58 10.60
N GLY A 153 3.98 5.69 9.74
CA GLY A 153 4.45 6.09 8.41
C GLY A 153 3.32 6.58 7.51
N ALA A 154 2.16 5.92 7.54
CA ALA A 154 1.01 6.30 6.72
C ALA A 154 0.48 7.69 7.11
N SER A 155 0.41 8.01 8.41
CA SER A 155 -0.04 9.33 8.86
C SER A 155 0.96 10.43 8.49
N GLY A 156 2.26 10.13 8.60
CA GLY A 156 3.32 11.03 8.15
C GLY A 156 3.25 11.33 6.65
N LEU A 157 3.03 10.30 5.84
CA LEU A 157 2.83 10.45 4.39
C LEU A 157 1.63 11.33 4.08
N ILE A 158 0.44 11.01 4.61
CA ILE A 158 -0.79 11.79 4.34
C ILE A 158 -0.62 13.26 4.77
N CYS A 159 0.02 13.51 5.91
CA CYS A 159 0.30 14.87 6.36
C CYS A 159 1.23 15.62 5.40
N GLU A 160 2.32 15.00 4.94
CA GLU A 160 3.26 15.64 4.03
C GLU A 160 2.66 15.84 2.63
N VAL A 161 1.94 14.84 2.10
CA VAL A 161 1.17 14.97 0.85
C VAL A 161 0.24 16.17 0.93
N TYR A 162 -0.60 16.24 1.97
CA TYR A 162 -1.56 17.34 2.10
C TYR A 162 -0.86 18.70 2.25
N LYS A 163 0.25 18.76 3.00
CA LYS A 163 1.05 19.98 3.16
C LYS A 163 1.68 20.47 1.86
N GLN A 164 2.17 19.56 1.03
CA GLN A 164 2.86 19.86 -0.22
C GLN A 164 1.88 20.20 -1.37
N LEU A 165 0.64 19.73 -1.28
CA LEU A 165 -0.36 19.92 -2.32
C LEU A 165 -0.91 21.36 -2.33
N LYS A 166 -0.96 22.00 -3.51
CA LYS A 166 -1.61 23.31 -3.69
C LYS A 166 -3.12 23.24 -3.44
N PRO A 167 -3.78 24.35 -3.07
CA PRO A 167 -5.24 24.42 -3.19
C PRO A 167 -5.65 24.15 -4.65
N GLY A 168 -6.58 23.22 -4.88
CA GLY A 168 -6.94 22.73 -6.22
C GLY A 168 -6.02 21.63 -6.76
N GLY A 169 -4.95 21.27 -6.05
CA GLY A 169 -4.04 20.20 -6.44
C GLY A 169 -4.67 18.81 -6.26
N VAL A 170 -4.05 17.82 -6.91
CA VAL A 170 -4.49 16.43 -6.93
C VAL A 170 -3.48 15.51 -6.24
N TYR A 171 -3.93 14.71 -5.29
CA TYR A 171 -3.20 13.52 -4.83
C TYR A 171 -3.73 12.30 -5.60
N PHE A 172 -2.84 11.68 -6.37
CA PHE A 172 -3.13 10.56 -7.25
C PHE A 172 -2.48 9.30 -6.69
N LEU A 173 -3.29 8.46 -6.05
CA LEU A 173 -2.87 7.24 -5.39
C LEU A 173 -3.20 6.02 -6.26
N ILE A 174 -2.21 5.16 -6.48
CA ILE A 174 -2.35 3.83 -7.07
C ILE A 174 -2.05 2.82 -5.99
N THR A 175 -3.01 1.94 -5.71
CA THR A 175 -2.95 1.01 -4.58
C THR A 175 -3.41 -0.39 -4.97
N PHE A 176 -2.82 -1.41 -4.35
CA PHE A 176 -3.30 -2.79 -4.44
C PHE A 176 -4.34 -3.14 -3.36
N ASN A 177 -4.51 -2.29 -2.36
CA ASN A 177 -5.48 -2.51 -1.29
C ASN A 177 -6.92 -2.38 -1.80
N HIS A 178 -7.83 -3.07 -1.12
CA HIS A 178 -9.24 -3.08 -1.47
C HIS A 178 -9.87 -1.69 -1.30
N GLU A 179 -10.87 -1.39 -2.12
CA GLU A 179 -11.53 -0.09 -2.09
C GLU A 179 -12.24 0.19 -0.77
N ASP A 180 -12.87 -0.83 -0.19
CA ASP A 180 -13.57 -0.76 1.10
C ASP A 180 -12.61 -0.43 2.25
N PHE A 181 -11.30 -0.62 2.05
CA PHE A 181 -10.28 -0.19 3.01
C PHE A 181 -9.83 1.24 2.74
N ILE A 182 -9.40 1.53 1.50
CA ILE A 182 -8.73 2.80 1.17
C ILE A 182 -9.70 3.98 1.07
N ALA A 183 -10.91 3.76 0.52
CA ALA A 183 -11.91 4.83 0.39
C ALA A 183 -12.23 5.49 1.74
N PRO A 184 -12.67 4.77 2.79
CA PRO A 184 -12.96 5.39 4.09
C PRO A 184 -11.71 5.92 4.78
N LEU A 185 -10.51 5.40 4.48
CA LEU A 185 -9.27 5.97 5.00
C LEU A 185 -9.04 7.38 4.47
N LEU A 186 -9.28 7.62 3.18
CA LEU A 186 -9.06 8.92 2.53
C LEU A 186 -10.24 9.89 2.67
N GLU A 187 -11.46 9.42 2.47
CA GLU A 187 -12.69 10.25 2.47
C GLU A 187 -12.98 10.88 3.84
N ASP A 188 -12.83 10.08 4.89
CA ASP A 188 -13.11 10.49 6.26
C ASP A 188 -11.87 11.07 6.98
N CYS A 189 -10.74 11.23 6.28
CA CYS A 189 -9.47 11.61 6.90
C CYS A 189 -9.55 13.01 7.56
N PRO A 190 -9.33 13.13 8.88
CA PRO A 190 -9.56 14.36 9.63
C PRO A 190 -8.80 15.57 9.07
N GLY A 191 -9.55 16.61 8.74
CA GLY A 191 -9.00 17.89 8.28
C GLY A 191 -8.59 17.90 6.81
N THR A 192 -8.53 16.74 6.14
CA THR A 192 -8.39 16.71 4.68
C THR A 192 -9.65 17.31 4.07
N ARG A 193 -9.51 18.42 3.34
CA ARG A 193 -10.61 19.05 2.60
C ARG A 193 -10.47 18.73 1.14
N TRP A 194 -10.37 17.45 0.80
CA TRP A 194 -10.35 16.98 -0.58
C TRP A 194 -11.64 16.25 -0.95
N GLU A 195 -11.92 16.18 -2.24
CA GLU A 195 -12.91 15.29 -2.83
C GLU A 195 -12.21 14.05 -3.36
N VAL A 196 -12.65 12.86 -2.95
CA VAL A 196 -12.07 11.59 -3.39
C VAL A 196 -12.91 11.03 -4.52
N THR A 197 -12.27 10.73 -5.64
CA THR A 197 -12.89 10.01 -6.76
C THR A 197 -12.13 8.73 -7.04
N LYS A 198 -12.85 7.66 -7.34
CA LYS A 198 -12.27 6.34 -7.57
C LYS A 198 -12.39 5.96 -9.03
N THR A 199 -11.33 5.36 -9.56
CA THR A 199 -11.30 4.71 -10.87
C THR A 199 -10.39 3.48 -10.80
N HIS A 200 -10.17 2.83 -11.95
CA HIS A 200 -9.29 1.69 -12.05
C HIS A 200 -8.31 1.86 -13.22
N ALA A 201 -7.11 1.30 -13.07
CA ALA A 201 -6.14 1.16 -14.14
C ALA A 201 -5.94 -0.33 -14.46
N GLU A 202 -5.64 -0.66 -15.71
CA GLU A 202 -5.27 -2.04 -16.04
C GLU A 202 -3.92 -2.38 -15.43
N ARG A 203 -3.81 -3.54 -14.80
CA ARG A 203 -2.56 -4.00 -14.23
C ARG A 203 -1.66 -4.54 -15.33
N ASN A 204 -0.60 -3.80 -15.66
CA ASN A 204 0.40 -4.23 -16.62
C ASN A 204 1.78 -4.20 -15.96
N VAL A 205 2.20 -5.36 -15.44
CA VAL A 205 3.55 -5.54 -14.91
C VAL A 205 4.46 -5.87 -16.08
N ASP A 206 5.60 -5.19 -16.17
CA ASP A 206 6.45 -5.22 -17.35
C ASP A 206 6.85 -6.64 -17.77
N ALA A 207 6.27 -7.09 -18.88
CA ALA A 207 6.92 -8.09 -19.72
C ALA A 207 8.19 -7.44 -20.33
N PRO A 208 9.25 -8.20 -20.66
CA PRO A 208 10.49 -7.68 -21.25
C PRO A 208 10.28 -6.76 -22.47
N ASN A 209 9.16 -6.91 -23.16
CA ASN A 209 8.76 -6.14 -24.33
C ASN A 209 8.34 -4.70 -23.98
N VAL A 210 7.72 -4.51 -22.82
CA VAL A 210 7.25 -3.20 -22.35
C VAL A 210 8.40 -2.37 -21.81
N VAL A 211 9.35 -3.00 -21.11
CA VAL A 211 10.63 -2.37 -20.72
C VAL A 211 11.33 -1.82 -21.97
N LYS A 212 11.47 -2.63 -23.02
CA LYS A 212 12.06 -2.19 -24.30
C LYS A 212 11.31 -1.03 -24.94
N ARG A 213 9.98 -1.00 -24.83
CA ARG A 213 9.14 0.11 -25.33
C ARG A 213 9.36 1.39 -24.54
N ASN A 214 9.43 1.31 -23.21
CA ASN A 214 9.74 2.44 -22.33
C ASN A 214 11.15 2.96 -22.59
N GLU A 215 12.12 2.06 -22.74
CA GLU A 215 13.48 2.42 -23.17
C GLU A 215 13.50 3.09 -24.56
N ALA A 216 12.69 2.61 -25.50
CA ALA A 216 12.58 3.23 -26.83
C ALA A 216 11.93 4.63 -26.77
N LEU A 217 10.92 4.82 -25.92
CA LEU A 217 10.33 6.13 -25.63
C LEU A 217 11.38 7.08 -25.06
N LEU A 218 12.13 6.64 -24.04
CA LEU A 218 13.21 7.40 -23.39
C LEU A 218 14.33 7.76 -24.38
N LEU A 219 14.69 6.85 -25.29
CA LEU A 219 15.76 7.05 -26.27
C LEU A 219 15.29 7.78 -27.54
N GLY A 220 14.00 8.13 -27.65
CA GLY A 220 13.48 8.85 -28.81
C GLY A 220 13.65 8.10 -30.14
N SER A 221 13.90 6.79 -30.10
CA SER A 221 13.98 5.92 -31.27
C SER A 221 12.60 5.87 -31.91
N ALA A 222 12.43 6.72 -32.92
CA ALA A 222 11.16 6.94 -33.60
C ALA A 222 10.72 5.68 -34.37
N ASP A 223 10.04 4.76 -33.68
CA ASP A 223 9.02 3.92 -34.30
C ASP A 223 7.94 3.41 -33.32
N VAL A 224 7.54 4.23 -32.34
CA VAL A 224 6.43 3.90 -31.42
C VAL A 224 5.10 3.79 -32.17
N ARG A 225 4.98 4.41 -33.37
CA ARG A 225 3.77 4.36 -34.20
C ARG A 225 3.53 3.00 -34.89
N ASN A 226 4.53 2.13 -35.01
CA ASN A 226 4.38 0.82 -35.65
C ASN A 226 4.12 -0.34 -34.68
N PHE A 227 4.32 -0.16 -33.38
CA PHE A 227 4.02 -1.22 -32.39
C PHE A 227 2.53 -1.39 -32.06
N GLY A 228 1.67 -0.46 -32.50
CA GLY A 228 0.21 -0.53 -32.28
C GLY A 228 -0.59 -1.20 -33.41
N LYS A 229 0.05 -1.72 -34.47
CA LYS A 229 -0.67 -2.26 -35.63
C LYS A 229 -1.01 -3.76 -35.57
N ASP A 230 -0.42 -4.51 -34.66
CA ASP A 230 -0.80 -5.91 -34.42
C ASP A 230 -1.86 -6.08 -33.31
N GLU A 231 -2.33 -4.99 -32.70
CA GLU A 231 -3.33 -5.03 -31.60
C GLU A 231 -4.76 -4.66 -32.03
N SER A 232 -5.18 -5.07 -33.24
CA SER A 232 -6.58 -4.92 -33.68
C SER A 232 -7.61 -5.78 -32.89
N ASN A 233 -7.26 -6.30 -31.70
CA ASN A 233 -8.15 -7.06 -30.82
C ASN A 233 -8.39 -6.46 -29.43
N TYR A 234 -7.80 -5.32 -29.07
CA TYR A 234 -8.09 -4.66 -27.78
C TYR A 234 -8.78 -3.32 -28.00
N SER A 235 -10.10 -3.37 -28.17
CA SER A 235 -10.95 -2.18 -28.18
C SER A 235 -10.98 -1.59 -26.77
N VAL A 236 -10.48 -0.36 -26.63
CA VAL A 236 -10.83 0.53 -25.50
C VAL A 236 -12.33 0.80 -25.60
N ALA A 237 -13.12 0.00 -24.89
CA ALA A 237 -14.55 0.23 -24.79
C ALA A 237 -14.76 1.51 -23.96
N ARG A 238 -15.27 2.56 -24.60
CA ARG A 238 -15.93 3.67 -23.90
C ARG A 238 -17.05 3.07 -23.05
N MET A 239 -16.82 2.94 -21.75
CA MET A 239 -17.84 2.45 -20.82
C MET A 239 -18.90 3.54 -20.65
N ASN A 240 -20.08 3.29 -21.24
CA ASN A 240 -21.33 3.92 -20.86
C ASN A 240 -21.96 3.04 -19.75
N PRO A 241 -22.48 3.60 -18.65
CA PRO A 241 -23.05 2.81 -17.58
C PRO A 241 -24.40 2.25 -18.04
N LYS A 242 -24.50 0.93 -18.24
CA LYS A 242 -25.77 0.23 -18.40
C LYS A 242 -25.89 -0.88 -17.35
N LYS A 243 -27.04 -0.81 -16.67
CA LYS A 243 -27.56 -1.67 -15.60
C LYS A 243 -27.26 -3.15 -15.76
N ASP A 244 -26.88 -3.74 -14.63
CA ASP A 244 -26.62 -5.14 -14.39
C ASP A 244 -27.78 -6.05 -14.82
N GLN A 245 -27.43 -7.12 -15.53
CA GLN A 245 -28.22 -8.35 -15.60
C GLN A 245 -27.30 -9.49 -15.16
N GLU A 246 -27.70 -10.16 -14.09
CA GLU A 246 -27.04 -11.35 -13.53
C GLU A 246 -27.01 -12.50 -14.54
N PRO A 247 -25.91 -13.27 -14.65
CA PRO A 247 -25.89 -14.51 -15.42
C PRO A 247 -26.44 -15.68 -14.60
N LYS A 248 -27.24 -16.50 -15.27
CA LYS A 248 -27.81 -17.76 -14.75
C LYS A 248 -26.73 -18.83 -14.61
N GLU A 249 -26.75 -19.53 -13.47
CA GLU A 249 -25.92 -20.70 -13.16
C GLU A 249 -26.28 -21.89 -14.04
N GLU A 250 -25.28 -22.49 -14.69
CA GLU A 250 -25.36 -23.84 -15.25
C GLU A 250 -24.56 -24.82 -14.40
N ASP A 251 -25.29 -25.82 -13.92
CA ASP A 251 -24.88 -26.93 -13.07
C ASP A 251 -23.96 -27.91 -13.81
N ARG A 252 -22.73 -28.12 -13.30
CA ARG A 252 -21.86 -29.24 -13.69
C ARG A 252 -21.23 -29.86 -12.45
N GLY A 253 -21.68 -31.09 -12.16
CA GLY A 253 -21.14 -31.93 -11.09
C GLY A 253 -19.65 -32.21 -11.25
N ILE A 254 -18.93 -32.17 -10.12
CA ILE A 254 -17.52 -32.53 -10.02
C ILE A 254 -17.36 -33.68 -9.01
N ASP A 255 -16.60 -34.66 -9.48
CA ASP A 255 -16.21 -35.91 -8.86
C ASP A 255 -15.26 -35.72 -7.67
N SER A 256 -15.45 -36.53 -6.63
CA SER A 256 -14.80 -36.39 -5.33
C SER A 256 -13.58 -37.31 -5.21
N SER A 257 -12.36 -36.82 -5.43
CA SER A 257 -11.14 -37.36 -4.81
C SER A 257 -9.87 -36.59 -5.21
N SER A 258 -9.54 -35.52 -4.48
CA SER A 258 -8.16 -35.13 -4.12
C SER A 258 -8.22 -33.79 -3.38
N VAL A 259 -8.39 -33.83 -2.06
CA VAL A 259 -8.26 -32.62 -1.23
C VAL A 259 -6.77 -32.36 -1.06
N ALA A 260 -6.21 -31.56 -1.96
CA ALA A 260 -4.91 -30.95 -1.76
C ALA A 260 -5.04 -29.91 -0.64
N MET A 261 -4.14 -29.97 0.35
CA MET A 261 -4.01 -28.95 1.41
C MET A 261 -3.86 -27.59 0.73
N GLN A 262 -4.85 -26.72 0.87
CA GLN A 262 -4.90 -25.49 0.07
C GLN A 262 -4.92 -24.23 0.88
N SER A 263 -3.88 -23.46 0.59
CA SER A 263 -3.53 -22.20 1.16
C SER A 263 -4.63 -21.16 1.13
N ALA A 264 -4.96 -20.55 2.24
CA ALA A 264 -5.57 -19.25 2.36
C ALA A 264 -4.99 -18.40 3.54
N TRP A 265 -3.70 -18.45 3.91
CA TRP A 265 -2.55 -19.17 3.34
C TRP A 265 -2.50 -20.66 3.68
N THR A 266 -3.48 -21.22 4.45
CA THR A 266 -4.24 -22.53 4.25
C THR A 266 -5.70 -22.56 4.66
N SER A 267 -6.32 -21.45 5.11
CA SER A 267 -7.74 -21.48 5.49
C SER A 267 -8.58 -20.19 5.46
N GLY A 268 -8.03 -18.97 5.39
CA GLY A 268 -8.80 -17.76 5.08
C GLY A 268 -8.99 -17.54 3.58
N THR A 269 -10.01 -18.15 2.96
CA THR A 269 -10.26 -18.17 1.49
C THR A 269 -10.16 -16.79 0.83
N PHE A 270 -8.94 -16.33 0.52
CA PHE A 270 -8.72 -15.23 -0.40
C PHE A 270 -9.12 -15.78 -1.76
N SER A 271 -10.34 -15.47 -2.14
CA SER A 271 -10.92 -15.81 -3.43
C SER A 271 -10.84 -14.54 -4.27
N PRO A 272 -9.65 -14.18 -4.81
CA PRO A 272 -9.54 -13.00 -5.64
C PRO A 272 -10.57 -13.14 -6.75
N ASN A 273 -11.46 -12.17 -6.86
CA ASN A 273 -12.37 -12.15 -7.99
C ASN A 273 -11.54 -12.12 -9.29
N GLN A 274 -12.17 -12.45 -10.43
CA GLN A 274 -11.46 -12.47 -11.72
C GLN A 274 -10.78 -11.14 -12.09
N ASN A 275 -11.09 -10.05 -11.36
CA ASN A 275 -10.59 -8.70 -11.58
C ASN A 275 -9.35 -8.35 -10.74
N TYR A 276 -9.07 -9.05 -9.63
CA TYR A 276 -7.94 -8.74 -8.73
C TYR A 276 -6.58 -8.77 -9.44
N GLY A 277 -6.42 -9.68 -10.42
CA GLY A 277 -5.21 -9.74 -11.23
C GLY A 277 -5.18 -8.75 -12.40
N ARG A 278 -6.33 -8.15 -12.76
CA ARG A 278 -6.52 -7.38 -13.99
C ARG A 278 -6.51 -5.88 -13.78
N TYR A 279 -6.97 -5.40 -12.63
CA TYR A 279 -7.14 -3.98 -12.38
C TYR A 279 -6.52 -3.56 -11.05
N LEU A 280 -6.08 -2.31 -11.00
CA LEU A 280 -5.59 -1.63 -9.81
C LEU A 280 -6.56 -0.52 -9.42
N ASN A 281 -6.70 -0.30 -8.12
CA ASN A 281 -7.48 0.81 -7.62
C ASN A 281 -6.68 2.11 -7.78
N VAL A 282 -7.34 3.14 -8.32
CA VAL A 282 -6.78 4.48 -8.44
C VAL A 282 -7.71 5.46 -7.74
N PHE A 283 -7.18 6.17 -6.77
CA PHE A 283 -7.87 7.22 -6.02
C PHE A 283 -7.31 8.58 -6.42
N ILE A 284 -8.20 9.50 -6.75
CA ILE A 284 -7.89 10.87 -7.16
C ILE A 284 -8.52 11.80 -6.14
N CYS A 285 -7.69 12.32 -5.23
CA CYS A 285 -8.10 13.19 -4.14
C CYS A 285 -7.82 14.65 -4.53
N ARG A 286 -8.87 15.41 -4.86
CA ARG A 286 -8.77 16.82 -5.28
C ARG A 286 -8.92 17.74 -4.09
N ARG A 287 -7.85 18.43 -3.71
CA ARG A 287 -7.88 19.39 -2.59
C ARG A 287 -8.71 20.61 -2.96
N ASN A 288 -9.59 21.02 -2.05
CA ASN A 288 -10.44 22.20 -2.26
C ASN A 288 -9.60 23.48 -2.47
N SER A 289 -9.92 24.24 -3.52
CA SER A 289 -9.21 25.47 -3.91
C SER A 289 -9.29 26.60 -2.87
N ASN A 290 -10.29 26.56 -1.97
CA ASN A 290 -10.45 27.54 -0.89
C ASN A 290 -9.73 27.13 0.41
N CYS A 291 -8.97 26.01 0.41
CA CYS A 291 -8.30 25.51 1.59
C CYS A 291 -6.85 26.00 1.69
N TYR A 292 -6.64 27.07 2.47
CA TYR A 292 -5.31 27.64 2.73
C TYR A 292 -4.60 27.07 3.96
N ASN A 293 -5.25 26.20 4.75
CA ASN A 293 -4.56 25.51 5.84
C ASN A 293 -3.83 24.28 5.29
N PHE A 294 -2.50 24.31 5.33
CA PHE A 294 -1.64 23.23 4.82
C PHE A 294 -1.28 22.19 5.88
N THR A 295 -1.63 22.42 7.14
CA THR A 295 -1.20 21.56 8.24
C THR A 295 -2.37 20.75 8.78
N LEU A 296 -2.24 19.42 8.71
CA LEU A 296 -3.15 18.49 9.37
C LEU A 296 -2.70 18.25 10.82
N ASN A 297 -3.64 17.88 11.69
CA ASN A 297 -3.30 17.38 13.02
C ASN A 297 -2.85 15.92 12.88
N LYS A 298 -1.53 15.68 13.01
CA LYS A 298 -0.93 14.35 12.83
C LYS A 298 -1.54 13.30 13.75
N GLU A 299 -1.80 13.63 15.02
CA GLU A 299 -2.39 12.71 15.99
C GLU A 299 -3.82 12.29 15.56
N ALA A 300 -4.62 13.25 15.11
CA ALA A 300 -5.96 12.95 14.60
C ALA A 300 -5.92 12.04 13.35
N VAL A 301 -4.94 12.27 12.45
CA VAL A 301 -4.73 11.43 11.26
C VAL A 301 -4.24 10.03 11.65
N THR A 302 -3.28 9.90 12.58
CA THR A 302 -2.82 8.60 13.10
C THR A 302 -3.99 7.81 13.69
N ASN A 303 -4.75 8.42 14.61
CA ASN A 303 -5.89 7.76 15.26
C ASN A 303 -6.94 7.31 14.25
N HIS A 304 -7.18 8.11 13.21
CA HIS A 304 -8.10 7.76 12.12
C HIS A 304 -7.60 6.55 11.31
N ILE A 305 -6.34 6.55 10.90
CA ILE A 305 -5.74 5.45 10.14
C ILE A 305 -5.80 4.15 10.94
N HIS A 306 -5.37 4.17 12.21
CA HIS A 306 -5.45 3.00 13.10
C HIS A 306 -6.89 2.49 13.22
N LYS A 307 -7.83 3.39 13.49
CA LYS A 307 -9.25 3.02 13.59
C LYS A 307 -9.77 2.35 12.32
N LYS A 308 -9.48 2.89 11.12
CA LYS A 308 -9.94 2.32 9.85
C LYS A 308 -9.24 1.00 9.52
N ASN A 309 -7.96 0.87 9.89
CA ASN A 309 -7.19 -0.36 9.75
C ASN A 309 -7.82 -1.48 10.58
N ASP A 310 -8.02 -1.21 11.87
CA ASP A 310 -8.68 -2.12 12.81
C ASP A 310 -10.08 -2.51 12.34
N GLU A 311 -10.92 -1.53 11.97
CA GLU A 311 -12.28 -1.78 11.48
C GLU A 311 -12.29 -2.70 10.26
N TYR A 312 -11.40 -2.46 9.28
CA TYR A 312 -11.32 -3.24 8.06
C TYR A 312 -10.85 -4.67 8.31
N PHE A 313 -9.74 -4.86 9.04
CA PHE A 313 -9.20 -6.20 9.29
C PHE A 313 -10.07 -7.00 10.26
N LYS A 314 -10.75 -6.34 11.22
CA LYS A 314 -11.74 -6.99 12.07
C LYS A 314 -12.94 -7.53 11.31
N GLN A 315 -13.31 -6.90 10.20
CA GLN A 315 -14.43 -7.34 9.38
C GLN A 315 -14.01 -8.32 8.28
N SER A 316 -12.88 -8.05 7.62
CA SER A 316 -12.47 -8.76 6.40
C SER A 316 -11.64 -10.01 6.65
N ASN A 317 -10.82 -10.01 7.72
CA ASN A 317 -9.99 -11.16 8.07
C ASN A 317 -9.84 -11.28 9.60
N PRO A 318 -10.94 -11.55 10.32
CA PRO A 318 -10.90 -11.64 11.78
C PRO A 318 -9.99 -12.79 12.22
N MET A 319 -8.93 -12.47 12.97
CA MET A 319 -8.08 -13.48 13.60
C MET A 319 -8.91 -14.42 14.49
N LEU A 320 -9.88 -13.88 15.23
CA LEU A 320 -10.74 -14.64 16.12
C LEU A 320 -12.20 -14.69 15.61
N THR A 321 -12.52 -15.72 14.82
CA THR A 321 -13.91 -16.04 14.47
C THR A 321 -14.62 -16.78 15.60
N HIS A 322 -15.97 -16.81 15.58
CA HIS A 322 -16.75 -17.67 16.49
C HIS A 322 -16.35 -19.15 16.39
N VAL A 323 -16.08 -19.63 15.18
CA VAL A 323 -15.65 -21.03 14.95
C VAL A 323 -14.29 -21.28 15.59
N ARG A 324 -13.31 -20.39 15.37
CA ARG A 324 -11.99 -20.49 15.99
C ARG A 324 -12.07 -20.42 17.52
N LYS A 325 -12.93 -19.55 18.06
CA LYS A 325 -13.15 -19.42 19.51
C LYS A 325 -13.66 -20.71 20.14
N GLU A 326 -14.63 -21.37 19.51
CA GLU A 326 -15.14 -22.67 19.98
C GLU A 326 -14.10 -23.79 19.82
N GLU A 327 -13.29 -23.76 18.77
CA GLU A 327 -12.19 -24.71 18.59
C GLU A 327 -11.13 -24.55 19.68
N LEU A 328 -10.69 -23.32 19.96
CA LEU A 328 -9.77 -23.02 21.06
C LEU A 328 -10.33 -23.48 22.40
N LYS A 329 -11.63 -23.23 22.64
CA LYS A 329 -12.31 -23.68 23.86
C LYS A 329 -12.16 -25.20 24.04
N ARG A 330 -12.41 -25.96 22.97
CA ARG A 330 -12.25 -27.43 22.97
C ARG A 330 -10.80 -27.86 23.17
N LEU A 331 -9.82 -27.15 22.59
CA LEU A 331 -8.40 -27.46 22.76
C LEU A 331 -7.94 -27.24 24.21
N PHE A 332 -8.34 -26.13 24.83
CA PHE A 332 -8.09 -25.87 26.26
C PHE A 332 -8.73 -26.96 27.14
N LEU A 333 -9.97 -27.36 26.87
CA LEU A 333 -10.62 -28.45 27.61
C LEU A 333 -9.91 -29.79 27.43
N LYS A 334 -9.40 -30.08 26.22
CA LYS A 334 -8.68 -31.32 25.93
C LYS A 334 -7.38 -31.44 26.72
N ILE A 335 -6.65 -30.33 26.91
CA ILE A 335 -5.44 -30.31 27.75
C ILE A 335 -5.78 -30.76 29.18
N LEU A 336 -6.94 -30.35 29.69
CA LEU A 336 -7.39 -30.79 31.02
C LEU A 336 -7.75 -32.25 31.09
N GLU A 337 -8.35 -32.83 30.05
CA GLU A 337 -8.68 -34.24 30.07
C GLU A 337 -7.43 -35.11 30.19
N TYR A 338 -6.27 -34.63 29.72
CA TYR A 338 -4.99 -35.28 29.96
C TYR A 338 -4.50 -35.15 31.41
N GLU A 339 -4.68 -34.00 32.05
CA GLU A 339 -4.23 -33.75 33.43
C GLU A 339 -5.19 -34.30 34.51
N SER A 340 -6.50 -34.20 34.26
CA SER A 340 -7.61 -34.53 35.18
C SER A 340 -7.90 -36.02 35.31
N ILE A 341 -7.17 -36.91 34.62
CA ILE A 341 -7.19 -38.34 34.95
C ILE A 341 -6.75 -38.56 36.42
N ALA A 342 -6.13 -37.56 37.06
CA ALA A 342 -5.62 -37.60 38.43
C ALA A 342 -6.63 -37.35 39.57
N ASP A 343 -7.79 -36.70 39.38
CA ASP A 343 -8.65 -36.36 40.53
C ASP A 343 -10.15 -36.23 40.19
N LYS A 344 -10.93 -37.28 40.50
CA LYS A 344 -12.37 -37.37 40.18
C LYS A 344 -13.21 -37.06 41.41
N GLY A 345 -13.82 -35.87 41.49
CA GLY A 345 -14.71 -35.58 42.62
C GLY A 345 -15.73 -34.45 42.54
N SER A 346 -15.69 -33.51 41.59
CA SER A 346 -16.62 -32.37 41.61
C SER A 346 -17.03 -31.89 40.22
N ILE A 347 -18.34 -31.79 39.98
CA ILE A 347 -18.92 -31.24 38.74
C ILE A 347 -18.87 -29.71 38.86
N ARG A 348 -17.86 -29.09 38.22
CA ARG A 348 -17.83 -27.64 37.99
C ARG A 348 -18.46 -27.33 36.63
N SER A 349 -18.97 -26.11 36.47
CA SER A 349 -19.42 -25.64 35.16
C SER A 349 -18.22 -25.44 34.21
N GLU A 350 -18.43 -25.59 32.90
CA GLU A 350 -17.37 -25.47 31.89
C GLU A 350 -16.64 -24.11 31.94
N ASP A 351 -17.38 -23.02 32.18
CA ASP A 351 -16.81 -21.67 32.25
C ASP A 351 -15.97 -21.46 33.52
N GLU A 352 -16.36 -22.05 34.66
CA GLU A 352 -15.56 -22.04 35.89
C GLU A 352 -14.27 -22.81 35.70
N VAL A 353 -14.34 -23.95 35.00
CA VAL A 353 -13.17 -24.76 34.66
C VAL A 353 -12.22 -23.92 33.82
N LEU A 354 -12.65 -23.42 32.66
CA LEU A 354 -11.84 -22.61 31.74
C LEU A 354 -11.24 -21.33 32.35
N SER A 355 -11.92 -20.74 33.33
CA SER A 355 -11.42 -19.54 34.03
C SER A 355 -10.36 -19.84 35.09
N SER A 356 -10.31 -21.09 35.57
CA SER A 356 -9.40 -21.49 36.66
C SER A 356 -8.08 -22.08 36.18
N ILE A 357 -7.98 -22.40 34.90
CA ILE A 357 -6.85 -23.13 34.34
C ILE A 357 -5.87 -22.17 33.73
N VAL A 358 -4.60 -22.40 34.02
CA VAL A 358 -3.48 -21.68 33.42
C VAL A 358 -2.69 -22.69 32.59
N VAL A 359 -2.76 -22.56 31.26
CA VAL A 359 -2.00 -23.38 30.32
C VAL A 359 -0.64 -22.71 30.06
N PRO A 360 0.49 -23.43 30.13
CA PRO A 360 1.81 -22.88 29.82
C PRO A 360 1.85 -22.11 28.48
N LEU A 361 2.66 -21.06 28.41
CA LEU A 361 2.74 -20.18 27.23
C LEU A 361 3.13 -20.92 25.94
N GLU A 362 4.05 -21.88 26.02
CA GLU A 362 4.48 -22.70 24.87
C GLU A 362 3.31 -23.52 24.32
N GLU A 363 2.52 -24.14 25.20
CA GLU A 363 1.33 -24.90 24.83
C GLU A 363 0.21 -24.00 24.31
N CYS A 364 0.05 -22.80 24.89
CA CYS A 364 -0.87 -21.78 24.39
C CYS A 364 -0.52 -21.37 22.96
N TYR A 365 0.75 -21.05 22.70
CA TYR A 365 1.22 -20.72 21.36
C TYR A 365 0.93 -21.85 20.36
N GLU A 366 1.16 -23.10 20.76
CA GLU A 366 0.92 -24.26 19.90
C GLU A 366 -0.55 -24.42 19.49
N ILE A 367 -1.50 -24.14 20.38
CA ILE A 367 -2.94 -24.28 20.11
C ILE A 367 -3.58 -23.00 19.54
N MET A 368 -3.03 -21.83 19.85
CA MET A 368 -3.60 -20.54 19.45
C MET A 368 -3.31 -20.24 17.99
N PHE A 369 -2.12 -20.59 17.51
CA PHE A 369 -1.65 -20.27 16.16
C PHE A 369 -1.62 -21.50 15.26
N THR A 370 -2.05 -21.31 14.02
CA THR A 370 -1.92 -22.29 12.94
C THR A 370 -0.48 -22.37 12.45
N ASP A 371 -0.10 -23.46 11.79
CA ASP A 371 1.27 -23.61 11.25
C ASP A 371 1.66 -22.44 10.32
N ALA A 372 0.71 -21.93 9.51
CA ALA A 372 0.95 -20.78 8.64
C ALA A 372 1.13 -19.46 9.40
N GLU A 373 0.43 -19.27 10.53
CA GLU A 373 0.67 -18.10 11.39
C GLU A 373 2.02 -18.21 12.09
N LYS A 374 2.43 -19.41 12.51
CA LYS A 374 3.74 -19.69 13.14
C LYS A 374 4.93 -19.47 12.20
N GLU A 375 4.73 -19.50 10.89
CA GLU A 375 5.75 -19.11 9.90
C GLU A 375 6.07 -17.61 9.95
N VAL A 376 5.10 -16.79 10.36
CA VAL A 376 5.21 -15.32 10.41
C VAL A 376 5.46 -14.82 11.82
N LEU A 377 4.82 -15.45 12.81
CA LEU A 377 4.92 -15.13 14.23
C LEU A 377 5.52 -16.34 14.95
N ASP A 378 6.85 -16.38 15.04
CA ASP A 378 7.50 -17.43 15.82
C ASP A 378 7.24 -17.27 17.33
N TYR A 379 7.64 -18.27 18.11
CA TYR A 379 7.42 -18.26 19.56
C TYR A 379 8.12 -17.09 20.27
N CYS A 380 9.26 -16.61 19.76
CA CYS A 380 9.95 -15.47 20.35
C CYS A 380 9.14 -14.18 20.17
N HIS A 381 8.63 -13.93 18.97
CA HIS A 381 7.77 -12.77 18.70
C HIS A 381 6.48 -12.83 19.53
N PHE A 382 5.88 -14.01 19.66
CA PHE A 382 4.74 -14.23 20.54
C PHE A 382 5.03 -13.83 21.99
N LEU A 383 6.22 -14.14 22.52
CA LEU A 383 6.60 -13.75 23.88
C LEU A 383 6.77 -12.23 24.03
N GLU A 384 7.28 -11.56 23.00
CA GLU A 384 7.38 -10.09 22.98
C GLU A 384 5.98 -9.44 23.01
N ASP A 385 5.07 -9.93 22.18
CA ASP A 385 3.67 -9.47 22.15
C ASP A 385 2.95 -9.76 23.47
N TRP A 386 3.22 -10.93 24.07
CA TRP A 386 2.69 -11.31 25.37
C TRP A 386 3.18 -10.39 26.50
N GLU A 387 4.46 -10.03 26.49
CA GLU A 387 5.04 -9.09 27.44
C GLU A 387 4.39 -7.70 27.29
N ALA A 388 4.12 -7.27 26.06
CA ALA A 388 3.43 -6.02 25.79
C ALA A 388 1.94 -6.03 26.21
N PHE A 389 1.26 -7.18 26.05
CA PHE A 389 -0.12 -7.38 26.50
C PHE A 389 -0.24 -7.41 28.03
N SER A 390 0.74 -8.00 28.71
CA SER A 390 0.62 -8.31 30.14
C SER A 390 0.39 -7.04 30.96
N PRO A 391 -0.76 -6.93 31.66
CA PRO A 391 -1.09 -5.71 32.39
C PRO A 391 -0.04 -5.46 33.48
N ALA A 392 0.50 -4.23 33.52
CA ALA A 392 1.56 -3.81 34.42
C ALA A 392 1.26 -3.97 35.93
N ASP A 393 0.03 -4.35 36.30
CA ASP A 393 -0.46 -4.48 37.67
C ASP A 393 -0.46 -5.92 38.23
N THR A 394 -0.01 -6.92 37.48
CA THR A 394 0.18 -8.28 38.04
C THR A 394 1.52 -8.34 38.77
N SER A 395 1.47 -8.06 40.08
CA SER A 395 2.60 -8.10 41.00
C SER A 395 3.41 -9.41 40.90
N ASN A 396 4.61 -9.34 40.33
CA ASN A 396 5.77 -10.26 40.47
C ASN A 396 5.60 -11.78 40.28
N GLU A 397 4.42 -12.31 40.04
CA GLU A 397 4.28 -13.70 39.58
C GLU A 397 4.50 -13.72 38.07
N SER A 398 5.61 -14.31 37.65
CA SER A 398 5.88 -14.64 36.25
C SER A 398 4.66 -15.40 35.72
N ILE A 399 3.85 -14.74 34.90
CA ILE A 399 2.67 -15.36 34.29
C ILE A 399 3.20 -16.32 33.22
N SER A 400 3.51 -17.53 33.65
CA SER A 400 4.07 -18.60 32.81
C SER A 400 3.02 -19.27 31.92
N GLY A 401 1.78 -18.76 31.89
CA GLY A 401 0.71 -19.33 31.10
C GLY A 401 -0.54 -18.47 30.99
N MET A 402 -1.49 -18.88 30.17
CA MET A 402 -2.75 -18.18 29.93
C MET A 402 -3.95 -19.01 30.37
N THR A 403 -4.98 -18.32 30.89
CA THR A 403 -6.34 -18.89 30.90
C THR A 403 -6.96 -18.81 29.52
N PHE A 404 -8.03 -19.58 29.25
CA PHE A 404 -8.77 -19.43 27.99
C PHE A 404 -9.24 -17.98 27.79
N LYS A 405 -9.76 -17.35 28.85
CA LYS A 405 -10.19 -15.95 28.80
C LYS A 405 -9.04 -15.00 28.43
N THR A 406 -7.86 -15.25 28.99
CA THR A 406 -6.65 -14.48 28.72
C THR A 406 -6.17 -14.67 27.28
N ALA A 407 -6.16 -15.90 26.77
CA ALA A 407 -5.81 -16.21 25.38
C ALA A 407 -6.77 -15.54 24.38
N ILE A 408 -8.07 -15.54 24.67
CA ILE A 408 -9.06 -14.84 23.85
C ILE A 408 -8.82 -13.33 23.87
N ALA A 409 -8.61 -12.73 25.04
CA ALA A 409 -8.31 -11.29 25.15
C ALA A 409 -7.01 -10.91 24.44
N PHE A 410 -6.00 -11.80 24.47
CA PHE A 410 -4.75 -11.61 23.75
C PHE A 410 -4.95 -11.61 22.23
N LEU A 411 -5.67 -12.60 21.68
CA LEU A 411 -5.99 -12.64 20.25
C LEU A 411 -6.88 -11.47 19.82
N GLU A 412 -7.80 -11.02 20.67
CA GLU A 412 -8.62 -9.82 20.42
C GLU A 412 -7.79 -8.53 20.41
N MET A 413 -6.67 -8.47 21.14
CA MET A 413 -5.75 -7.33 21.12
C MET A 413 -4.81 -7.37 19.91
N MET A 414 -4.33 -8.56 19.53
CA MET A 414 -3.49 -8.74 18.34
C MET A 414 -4.22 -8.41 17.03
N GLN A 415 -5.55 -8.49 17.05
CA GLN A 415 -6.43 -8.17 15.93
C GLN A 415 -6.79 -6.68 15.87
#